data_AF-A0A0R3R7E9-F1
#
_entry.id   AF-A0A0R3R7E9-F1
#
_cell.length_a   1.000
_cell.length_b   1.000
_cell.length_c   1.000
_cell.angle_alpha   90.00
_cell.angle_beta   90.00
_cell.angle_gamma   90.00
#
_symmetry.space_group_name_H-M   'P 1'
#
loop_
_entity.id
_entity.type
_entity.pdbx_description
1 polymer ?
#
loop_
_entity_poly.entity_id
_entity_poly.type
_entity_poly.pdbx_seq_one_letter_code
_entity_poly.pdbx_strand_id
1 'polypeptide(L)'
;MIHCVIQILLSNFVAQTEALMKGKTQEEAEKELKDSGMSADKIPEILPHKVFEGNRPTNSIVLPKVSPFTLGTLIALYEHKIFVQGIIWNINSYDQWGVELGKQLAKVIQKEFEMSVECSSHDSSTNGIINFIKKEKRTNR
;
A
#
# COMPACT_ATOMS: atom_id res chain seq x y z
N MET A 1 14.55 -4.64 -29.22
CA MET A 1 13.49 -3.98 -28.44
C MET A 1 13.35 -4.59 -27.03
N ILE A 2 13.07 -5.89 -26.88
CA ILE A 2 12.93 -6.58 -25.56
C ILE A 2 14.16 -6.46 -24.65
N HIS A 3 15.38 -6.58 -25.20
CA HIS A 3 16.62 -6.46 -24.43
C HIS A 3 16.80 -5.08 -23.77
N CYS A 4 16.37 -4.01 -24.43
CA CYS A 4 16.44 -2.64 -23.91
C CYS A 4 15.45 -2.43 -22.73
N VAL A 5 14.25 -3.00 -22.83
CA VAL A 5 13.23 -2.91 -21.77
C VAL A 5 13.69 -3.60 -20.48
N ILE A 6 14.32 -4.76 -20.59
CA ILE A 6 14.85 -5.50 -19.43
C ILE A 6 15.97 -4.71 -18.74
N GLN A 7 16.87 -4.09 -19.50
CA GLN A 7 17.93 -3.27 -18.93
C GLN A 7 17.37 -2.06 -18.17
N ILE A 8 16.39 -1.36 -18.72
CA ILE A 8 15.74 -0.22 -18.04
C ILE A 8 15.10 -0.68 -16.72
N LEU A 9 14.39 -1.81 -16.72
CA LEU A 9 13.77 -2.35 -15.52
C LEU A 9 14.82 -2.68 -14.43
N LEU A 10 15.89 -3.39 -14.80
CA LEU A 10 16.96 -3.77 -13.87
C LEU A 10 17.72 -2.55 -13.33
N SER A 11 17.99 -1.57 -14.18
CA SER A 11 18.62 -0.31 -13.77
C SER A 11 17.76 0.42 -12.72
N ASN A 12 16.45 0.49 -12.92
CA ASN A 12 15.54 1.09 -11.93
C ASN A 12 15.48 0.29 -10.63
N PHE A 13 15.42 -1.05 -10.71
CA PHE A 13 15.43 -1.92 -9.52
C PHE A 13 16.66 -1.65 -8.64
N VAL A 14 17.86 -1.64 -9.23
CA VAL A 14 19.10 -1.38 -8.48
C VAL A 14 19.13 0.05 -7.96
N ALA A 15 18.84 1.03 -8.83
CA ALA A 15 18.91 2.46 -8.48
C ALA A 15 17.97 2.83 -7.32
N GLN A 16 16.78 2.23 -7.23
CA GLN A 16 15.86 2.51 -6.13
C GLN A 16 16.39 2.02 -4.78
N THR A 17 16.97 0.81 -4.73
CA THR A 17 17.56 0.31 -3.47
C THR A 17 18.78 1.11 -3.03
N GLU A 18 19.59 1.56 -3.99
CA GLU A 18 20.72 2.47 -3.72
C GLU A 18 20.24 3.84 -3.24
N ALA A 19 19.23 4.43 -3.89
CA ALA A 19 18.66 5.71 -3.50
C ALA A 19 18.04 5.67 -2.10
N LEU A 20 17.35 4.58 -1.74
CA LEU A 20 16.80 4.38 -0.40
C LEU A 20 17.89 4.27 0.67
N MET A 21 19.02 3.66 0.34
CA MET A 21 20.17 3.56 1.25
C MET A 21 20.91 4.90 1.39
N LYS A 22 21.31 5.51 0.27
CA LYS A 22 22.17 6.71 0.26
C LYS A 22 21.42 7.99 0.61
N GLY A 23 20.19 8.12 0.11
CA GLY A 23 19.52 9.42 0.11
C GLY A 23 20.22 10.44 -0.81
N LYS A 24 20.07 11.71 -0.48
CA LYS A 24 20.68 12.87 -1.14
C LYS A 24 20.84 13.98 -0.10
N THR A 25 22.07 14.39 0.13
CA THR A 25 22.40 15.42 1.13
C THR A 25 21.95 16.81 0.69
N GLN A 26 21.93 17.74 1.63
CA GLN A 26 21.62 19.15 1.34
C GLN A 26 22.63 19.77 0.35
N GLU A 27 23.91 19.48 0.50
CA GLU A 27 24.96 19.99 -0.37
C GLU A 27 24.80 19.49 -1.82
N GLU A 28 24.50 18.21 -1.99
CA GLU A 28 24.25 17.61 -3.30
C GLU A 28 22.99 18.18 -3.96
N ALA A 29 21.90 18.31 -3.19
CA ALA A 29 20.65 18.87 -3.69
C ALA A 29 20.80 20.36 -4.06
N GLU A 30 21.53 21.14 -3.26
CA GLU A 30 21.78 22.55 -3.53
C GLU A 30 22.64 22.74 -4.79
N LYS A 31 23.68 21.92 -4.96
CA LYS A 31 24.52 21.91 -6.15
C LYS A 31 23.70 21.57 -7.41
N GLU A 32 22.85 20.53 -7.35
CA GLU A 32 21.98 20.15 -8.47
C GLU A 32 20.99 21.26 -8.85
N LEU A 33 20.43 21.97 -7.86
CA LEU A 33 19.54 23.10 -8.10
C LEU A 33 20.26 24.28 -8.75
N LYS A 34 21.51 24.58 -8.35
CA LYS A 34 22.35 25.60 -9.00
C LYS A 34 22.69 25.22 -10.44
N ASP A 35 23.10 23.98 -10.66
CA ASP A 35 23.47 23.46 -11.98
C ASP A 35 22.28 23.41 -12.94
N SER A 36 21.05 23.27 -12.42
CA SER A 36 19.81 23.34 -13.19
C SER A 36 19.40 24.77 -13.64
N GLY A 37 20.17 25.79 -13.26
CA GLY A 37 19.94 27.19 -13.64
C GLY A 37 18.87 27.90 -12.80
N MET A 38 18.53 27.37 -11.62
CA MET A 38 17.52 27.95 -10.75
C MET A 38 18.04 29.22 -10.05
N SER A 39 17.19 30.25 -9.91
CA SER A 39 17.56 31.51 -9.27
C SER A 39 17.91 31.30 -7.80
N ALA A 40 18.99 31.94 -7.33
CA ALA A 40 19.49 31.83 -5.96
C ALA A 40 18.41 32.10 -4.90
N ASP A 41 17.48 33.01 -5.17
CA ASP A 41 16.40 33.38 -4.26
C ASP A 41 15.36 32.27 -4.04
N LYS A 42 15.22 31.34 -5.01
CA LYS A 42 14.25 30.22 -4.95
C LYS A 42 14.87 28.92 -4.42
N ILE A 43 16.20 28.84 -4.35
CA ILE A 43 16.90 27.64 -3.88
C ILE A 43 16.52 27.31 -2.42
N PRO A 44 16.52 28.27 -1.47
CA PRO A 44 16.18 27.98 -0.07
C PRO A 44 14.76 27.44 0.12
N GLU A 45 13.80 27.88 -0.71
CA GLU A 45 12.41 27.43 -0.64
C GLU A 45 12.24 25.98 -1.11
N ILE A 46 13.01 25.57 -2.12
CA ILE A 46 12.87 24.25 -2.77
C ILE A 46 13.79 23.19 -2.15
N LEU A 47 14.93 23.61 -1.60
CA LEU A 47 15.97 22.73 -1.07
C LEU A 47 15.45 21.70 -0.06
N PRO A 48 14.59 22.04 0.93
CA PRO A 48 14.07 21.06 1.88
C PRO A 48 13.27 19.93 1.22
N HIS A 49 12.63 20.18 0.08
CA HIS A 49 11.85 19.20 -0.67
C HIS A 49 12.71 18.29 -1.58
N LYS A 50 14.01 18.60 -1.72
CA LYS A 50 14.96 17.87 -2.59
C LYS A 50 15.99 17.05 -1.81
N VAL A 51 16.05 17.22 -0.48
CA VAL A 51 16.85 16.39 0.42
C VAL A 51 16.16 15.05 0.64
N PHE A 52 16.93 13.97 0.59
CA PHE A 52 16.48 12.63 0.93
C PHE A 52 17.37 12.10 2.05
N GLU A 53 16.78 11.79 3.20
CA GLU A 53 17.55 11.33 4.38
C GLU A 53 18.27 9.99 4.17
N GLY A 54 17.80 9.18 3.22
CA GLY A 54 18.35 7.84 3.00
C GLY A 54 18.13 6.93 4.21
N ASN A 55 19.07 6.01 4.44
CA ASN A 55 19.05 5.06 5.55
C ASN A 55 17.74 4.24 5.67
N ARG A 56 17.12 3.93 4.52
CA ARG A 56 15.91 3.10 4.45
C ARG A 56 16.31 1.69 4.03
N PRO A 57 16.22 0.69 4.94
CA PRO A 57 16.69 -0.66 4.64
C PRO A 57 15.77 -1.35 3.61
N THR A 58 16.38 -2.13 2.70
CA THR A 58 15.68 -2.92 1.69
C THR A 58 16.23 -4.34 1.64
N ASN A 59 15.40 -5.29 1.23
CA ASN A 59 15.83 -6.65 0.90
C ASN A 59 15.65 -6.88 -0.60
N SER A 60 16.75 -7.15 -1.30
CA SER A 60 16.75 -7.43 -2.74
C SER A 60 16.79 -8.93 -2.99
N ILE A 61 15.70 -9.50 -3.52
CA ILE A 61 15.62 -10.91 -3.91
C ILE A 61 15.69 -11.00 -5.44
N VAL A 62 16.76 -11.59 -5.96
CA VAL A 62 16.98 -11.71 -7.41
C VAL A 62 16.91 -13.18 -7.82
N LEU A 63 16.09 -13.46 -8.83
CA LEU A 63 15.90 -14.80 -9.38
C LEU A 63 16.40 -14.84 -10.83
N PRO A 64 17.05 -15.94 -11.28
CA PRO A 64 17.50 -16.06 -12.67
C PRO A 64 16.36 -15.96 -13.69
N LYS A 65 15.18 -16.49 -13.34
CA LYS A 65 13.94 -16.43 -14.12
C LYS A 65 12.75 -16.69 -13.22
N VAL A 66 11.61 -16.06 -13.52
CA VAL A 66 10.31 -16.42 -12.93
C VAL A 66 9.77 -17.63 -13.71
N SER A 67 9.85 -18.81 -13.10
CA SER A 67 9.31 -20.08 -13.59
C SER A 67 8.32 -20.62 -12.55
N PRO A 68 7.49 -21.63 -12.88
CA PRO A 68 6.60 -22.24 -11.89
C PRO A 68 7.33 -22.69 -10.62
N PHE A 69 8.54 -23.22 -10.78
CA PHE A 69 9.40 -23.65 -9.67
C PHE A 69 9.88 -22.48 -8.81
N THR A 70 10.45 -21.43 -9.41
CA THR A 70 10.97 -20.30 -8.64
C THR A 70 9.86 -19.46 -8.03
N LEU A 71 8.70 -19.38 -8.69
CA LEU A 71 7.51 -18.74 -8.13
C LEU A 71 6.99 -19.51 -6.92
N GLY A 72 6.85 -20.84 -7.01
CA GLY A 72 6.44 -21.67 -5.87
C GLY A 72 7.41 -21.55 -4.69
N THR A 73 8.71 -21.52 -4.97
CA THR A 73 9.74 -21.30 -3.95
C THR A 73 9.60 -19.93 -3.28
N LEU A 74 9.33 -18.87 -4.06
CA LEU A 74 9.13 -17.52 -3.53
C LEU A 74 7.87 -17.42 -2.66
N ILE A 75 6.79 -18.10 -3.05
CA ILE A 75 5.56 -18.17 -2.25
C ILE A 75 5.84 -18.86 -0.92
N ALA A 76 6.44 -20.06 -0.95
CA ALA A 76 6.78 -20.83 0.25
C ALA A 76 7.73 -20.07 1.18
N LEU A 77 8.67 -19.31 0.64
CA LEU A 77 9.54 -18.42 1.43
C LEU A 77 8.72 -17.43 2.27
N TYR A 78 7.70 -16.80 1.69
CA TYR A 78 6.86 -15.84 2.42
C TYR A 78 5.87 -16.53 3.36
N GLU A 79 5.34 -17.71 3.01
CA GLU A 79 4.51 -18.51 3.93
C GLU A 79 5.29 -18.86 5.21
N HIS A 80 6.53 -19.32 5.07
CA HIS A 80 7.38 -19.62 6.21
C HIS A 80 7.82 -18.37 6.98
N LYS A 81 8.05 -17.24 6.29
CA LYS A 81 8.28 -15.95 6.98
C LYS A 81 7.11 -15.59 7.88
N ILE A 82 5.88 -15.65 7.37
CA ILE A 82 4.65 -15.32 8.12
C ILE A 82 4.47 -16.30 9.29
N PHE A 83 4.68 -17.60 9.06
CA PHE A 83 4.62 -18.61 10.11
C PHE A 83 5.60 -18.32 11.24
N VAL A 84 6.89 -18.10 10.92
CA VAL A 84 7.92 -17.81 11.93
C VAL A 84 7.59 -16.55 12.73
N GLN A 85 7.09 -15.49 12.07
CA GLN A 85 6.64 -14.28 12.74
C GLN A 85 5.49 -14.55 13.72
N GLY A 86 4.51 -15.38 13.34
CA GLY A 86 3.42 -15.77 14.23
C GLY A 86 3.88 -16.53 15.46
N ILE A 87 4.82 -17.47 15.29
CA ILE A 87 5.42 -18.21 16.41
C ILE A 87 6.17 -17.26 17.36
N ILE A 88 6.97 -16.33 16.82
CA ILE A 88 7.69 -15.32 17.63
C ILE A 88 6.72 -14.45 18.44
N TRP A 89 5.62 -14.02 17.82
CA TRP A 89 4.59 -13.22 18.49
C TRP A 89 3.62 -14.02 19.36
N ASN A 90 3.76 -15.35 19.39
CA ASN A 90 2.87 -16.26 20.11
C ASN A 90 1.39 -16.06 19.74
N ILE A 91 1.12 -15.90 18.44
CA ILE A 91 -0.23 -15.79 17.87
C ILE A 91 -0.48 -16.93 16.88
N ASN A 92 -1.76 -17.22 16.64
CA ASN A 92 -2.14 -18.21 15.64
C ASN A 92 -2.18 -17.57 14.25
N SER A 93 -1.23 -17.92 13.38
CA SER A 93 -1.18 -17.44 11.99
C SER A 93 -2.27 -18.00 11.07
N TYR A 94 -3.03 -18.99 11.53
CA TYR A 94 -3.93 -19.78 10.69
C TYR A 94 -5.42 -19.58 11.01
N ASP A 95 -5.76 -18.74 11.98
CA ASP A 95 -7.15 -18.35 12.24
C ASP A 95 -7.49 -16.97 11.67
N GLN A 96 -8.79 -16.66 11.65
CA GLN A 96 -9.32 -15.44 11.04
C GLN A 96 -10.64 -15.01 11.70
N TRP A 97 -10.71 -15.05 13.03
CA TRP A 97 -11.95 -14.75 13.77
C TRP A 97 -12.48 -13.33 13.53
N GLY A 98 -11.61 -12.37 13.20
CA GLY A 98 -11.96 -10.98 12.96
C GLY A 98 -12.95 -10.73 11.80
N VAL A 99 -13.19 -11.72 10.93
CA VAL A 99 -14.12 -11.57 9.79
C VAL A 99 -15.58 -11.82 10.16
N GLU A 100 -15.85 -12.42 11.31
CA GLU A 100 -17.17 -12.98 11.61
C GLU A 100 -18.21 -11.90 11.95
N LEU A 101 -17.84 -10.88 12.73
CA LEU A 101 -18.78 -9.82 13.10
C LEU A 101 -19.28 -9.05 11.87
N GLY A 102 -18.39 -8.72 10.93
CA GLY A 102 -18.77 -8.04 9.69
C GLY A 102 -19.74 -8.85 8.85
N LYS A 103 -19.51 -10.18 8.71
CA LYS A 103 -20.43 -11.07 8.00
C LYS A 103 -21.81 -11.15 8.68
N GLN A 104 -21.84 -11.15 10.01
CA GLN A 104 -23.10 -11.18 10.77
C GLN A 104 -23.89 -9.88 10.58
N LEU A 105 -23.24 -8.72 10.76
CA LEU A 105 -23.87 -7.41 10.58
C LEU A 105 -24.37 -7.21 9.14
N ALA A 106 -23.56 -7.59 8.15
CA ALA A 106 -23.94 -7.46 6.75
C ALA A 106 -25.23 -8.24 6.41
N LYS A 107 -25.42 -9.44 6.97
CA LYS A 107 -26.65 -10.23 6.77
C LYS A 107 -27.89 -9.56 7.37
N VAL A 108 -27.75 -8.87 8.51
CA VAL A 108 -28.84 -8.12 9.15
C VAL A 108 -29.19 -6.91 8.29
N ILE A 109 -28.19 -6.09 7.96
CA ILE A 109 -28.36 -4.87 7.17
C ILE A 109 -28.91 -5.18 5.77
N GLN A 110 -28.50 -6.28 5.15
CA GLN A 110 -29.03 -6.71 3.84
C GLN A 110 -30.55 -6.90 3.87
N LYS A 111 -31.09 -7.56 4.91
CA LYS A 111 -32.54 -7.75 5.05
C LYS A 111 -33.27 -6.43 5.27
N GLU A 112 -32.68 -5.52 6.02
CA GLU A 112 -33.28 -4.21 6.27
C GLU A 112 -33.38 -3.39 4.98
N PHE A 113 -32.46 -3.54 4.02
CA PHE A 113 -32.58 -2.90 2.71
C PHE A 113 -33.79 -3.37 1.88
N GLU A 114 -34.28 -4.59 2.10
CA GLU A 114 -35.46 -5.14 1.42
C GLU A 114 -36.78 -4.62 2.03
N MET A 115 -36.74 -4.13 3.28
CA MET A 115 -37.91 -3.60 3.97
C MET A 115 -38.27 -2.18 3.50
N SER A 116 -39.57 -1.92 3.36
CA SER A 116 -40.10 -0.62 2.94
C SER A 116 -40.08 0.47 4.04
N VAL A 117 -39.81 0.09 5.29
CA VAL A 117 -39.81 0.98 6.46
C VAL A 117 -38.43 1.62 6.67
N GLU A 118 -38.40 2.81 7.28
CA GLU A 118 -37.16 3.44 7.75
C GLU A 118 -36.48 2.58 8.83
N CYS A 119 -35.15 2.51 8.76
CA CYS A 119 -34.33 1.77 9.70
C CYS A 119 -34.04 2.61 10.95
N SER A 120 -34.27 2.03 12.13
CA SER A 120 -34.01 2.63 13.44
C SER A 120 -33.39 1.65 14.44
N SER A 121 -32.95 0.48 13.97
CA SER A 121 -32.47 -0.65 14.79
C SER A 121 -31.00 -0.55 15.20
N HIS A 122 -30.21 0.33 14.58
CA HIS A 122 -28.76 0.47 14.83
C HIS A 122 -28.41 1.81 15.49
N ASP A 123 -27.11 2.09 15.57
CA ASP A 123 -26.62 3.42 15.93
C ASP A 123 -27.07 4.49 14.91
N SER A 124 -26.97 5.76 15.31
CA SER A 124 -27.46 6.88 14.51
C SER A 124 -26.75 7.05 13.17
N SER A 125 -25.46 6.68 13.07
CA SER A 125 -24.71 6.74 11.81
C SER A 125 -25.22 5.69 10.83
N THR A 126 -25.29 4.43 11.27
CA THR A 126 -25.74 3.31 10.44
C THR A 126 -27.18 3.51 9.96
N ASN A 127 -28.09 3.91 10.85
CA ASN A 127 -29.48 4.20 10.47
C ASN A 127 -29.57 5.34 9.45
N GLY A 128 -28.81 6.42 9.67
CA GLY A 128 -28.79 7.58 8.78
C GLY A 128 -28.33 7.21 7.36
N ILE A 129 -27.27 6.41 7.25
CA ILE A 129 -26.73 5.95 5.97
C ILE A 129 -27.73 5.03 5.25
N ILE A 130 -28.32 4.05 5.95
CA ILE A 130 -29.30 3.13 5.34
C ILE A 130 -30.49 3.89 4.78
N ASN A 131 -31.05 4.82 5.56
CA ASN A 131 -32.22 5.60 5.15
C ASN A 131 -31.92 6.56 4.00
N PHE A 132 -30.75 7.21 4.02
CA PHE A 132 -30.28 8.02 2.90
C PHE A 132 -30.20 7.21 1.60
N ILE A 133 -29.55 6.03 1.63
CA ILE A 133 -29.42 5.15 0.47
C ILE A 133 -30.79 4.66 -0.02
N LYS A 134 -31.71 4.29 0.89
CA LYS A 134 -33.08 3.89 0.52
C LYS A 134 -33.84 5.01 -0.18
N LYS A 135 -33.71 6.25 0.29
CA LYS A 135 -34.34 7.42 -0.33
C LYS A 135 -33.82 7.65 -1.75
N GLU A 136 -32.50 7.68 -1.93
CA GLU A 136 -31.88 7.89 -3.25
C GLU A 136 -32.23 6.79 -4.26
N LYS A 137 -32.32 5.52 -3.82
CA LYS A 137 -32.75 4.41 -4.69
C LYS A 137 -34.21 4.49 -5.12
N ARG A 138 -35.07 5.16 -4.35
CA ARG A 138 -36.49 5.40 -4.71
C ARG A 138 -36.62 6.58 -5.66
N THR A 139 -35.81 7.62 -5.50
CA THR A 139 -35.81 8.80 -6.36
C THR A 139 -35.26 8.51 -7.76
N ASN A 140 -34.32 7.56 -7.88
CA ASN A 140 -33.72 7.14 -9.15
C ASN A 140 -34.39 5.91 -9.80
N ARG A 141 -35.59 5.52 -9.36
CA ARG A 141 -36.46 4.52 -10.02
C ARG A 141 -37.65 5.22 -10.65
#